data_AF-A0AAN9YER7-F1
#
_entry.id   AF-A0AAN9YER7-F1
#
_cell.length_a   1.000
_cell.length_b   1.000
_cell.length_c   1.000
_cell.angle_alpha   90.00
_cell.angle_beta   90.00
_cell.angle_gamma   90.00
#
_symmetry.space_group_name_H-M   'P 1'
#
loop_
_entity.id
_entity.type
_entity.pdbx_description
1 polymer ?
#
loop_
_entity_poly.entity_id
_entity_poly.type
_entity_poly.pdbx_seq_one_letter_code
_entity_poly.pdbx_strand_id
1 'polypeptide(L)'
;MGRPMCSISGRKRSGRITALASALLLSQRVVADCECGYSATVSSSTSEDTQKRYVFTDLTETNFANISDVSKNTDWVRQAFNTTASAARGTYGQMFAVDNVQTQDKANGGGLQITVRSDAVDGKLSGGEIDTTRLDILYGTFRSSVRLTNVSGTVSAFFWYFNDTQEIDMEFLSKDFHTDNSSFPVNLVLQSRDSEEAGYDASGTRNYQVAYLPFNPTTDFHEYRMDFTPRSVSFYADGNVLAVMNSPDGVPTSAGHLALSQWSNGNPLWSGGPPATDAVMDVKYVKAYFNSSEAARREDYAARCTEPTAAGAVCAIPAVVPGNNTAAGFFFTGEKNTTDNQTVSSDNGVGGSEENGSTSRGAPSQGLWLLWALTAAGWMLGL
;
A
#
# COMPACT_ATOMS: atom_id res chain seq x y z
N MET A 1 19.18 4.84 -112.05
CA MET A 1 20.34 5.01 -111.16
C MET A 1 19.94 4.54 -109.76
N GLY A 2 20.75 3.65 -109.14
CA GLY A 2 20.79 3.36 -107.70
C GLY A 2 19.80 2.32 -107.11
N ARG A 3 20.26 1.08 -106.87
CA ARG A 3 19.86 0.25 -105.69
C ARG A 3 20.78 0.64 -104.49
N PRO A 4 20.73 0.10 -103.22
CA PRO A 4 19.92 -0.98 -102.59
C PRO A 4 19.53 -0.82 -101.06
N MET A 5 18.81 -1.83 -100.52
CA MET A 5 18.90 -2.57 -99.21
C MET A 5 18.76 -2.00 -97.75
N CYS A 6 18.14 -2.86 -96.90
CA CYS A 6 18.30 -3.13 -95.43
C CYS A 6 17.62 -2.19 -94.39
N SER A 7 17.19 -2.57 -93.15
CA SER A 7 17.14 -3.80 -92.33
C SER A 7 16.39 -3.56 -90.98
N ILE A 8 15.64 -4.56 -90.49
CA ILE A 8 15.38 -5.13 -89.12
C ILE A 8 15.11 -4.27 -87.84
N SER A 9 14.17 -4.79 -87.02
CA SER A 9 14.03 -4.78 -85.52
C SER A 9 12.82 -3.97 -84.99
N GLY A 10 11.86 -4.41 -84.17
CA GLY A 10 11.71 -5.59 -83.30
C GLY A 10 11.62 -5.20 -81.81
N ARG A 11 10.43 -4.99 -81.20
CA ARG A 11 10.17 -5.28 -79.76
C ARG A 11 8.72 -5.11 -79.26
N LYS A 12 8.16 -6.25 -78.86
CA LYS A 12 7.44 -6.63 -77.61
C LYS A 12 6.39 -5.69 -76.97
N ARG A 13 5.14 -6.20 -76.98
CA ARG A 13 4.07 -5.92 -75.99
C ARG A 13 4.52 -6.34 -74.58
N SER A 14 4.24 -5.50 -73.58
CA SER A 14 4.28 -5.86 -72.16
C SER A 14 2.90 -5.60 -71.58
N GLY A 15 2.23 -6.68 -71.14
CA GLY A 15 1.02 -6.63 -70.34
C GLY A 15 1.37 -6.26 -68.90
N ARG A 16 0.65 -5.30 -68.33
CA ARG A 16 0.77 -4.93 -66.91
C ARG A 16 -0.11 -5.88 -66.10
N ILE A 17 0.51 -6.73 -65.30
CA ILE A 17 -0.12 -7.47 -64.21
C ILE A 17 -0.20 -6.50 -63.03
N THR A 18 -1.41 -6.09 -62.66
CA THR A 18 -1.68 -5.34 -61.42
C THR A 18 -1.69 -6.34 -60.27
N ALA A 19 -0.61 -6.41 -59.51
CA ALA A 19 -0.59 -7.12 -58.22
C ALA A 19 -1.23 -6.22 -57.16
N LEU A 20 -2.40 -6.61 -56.63
CA LEU A 20 -2.92 -6.05 -55.39
C LEU A 20 -2.08 -6.61 -54.23
N ALA A 21 -1.26 -5.75 -53.62
CA ALA A 21 -0.64 -6.06 -52.35
C ALA A 21 -1.64 -5.75 -51.22
N SER A 22 -2.22 -6.79 -50.63
CA SER A 22 -2.95 -6.68 -49.38
C SER A 22 -1.97 -6.35 -48.26
N ALA A 23 -1.98 -5.10 -47.79
CA ALA A 23 -1.26 -4.71 -46.58
C ALA A 23 -1.94 -5.37 -45.38
N LEU A 24 -1.36 -6.44 -44.84
CA LEU A 24 -1.69 -6.87 -43.49
C LEU A 24 -1.26 -5.76 -42.53
N LEU A 25 -2.24 -5.02 -42.00
CA LEU A 25 -2.05 -4.24 -40.78
C LEU A 25 -1.78 -5.22 -39.65
N LEU A 26 -0.50 -5.56 -39.43
CA LEU A 26 -0.04 -6.07 -38.16
C LEU A 26 -0.23 -4.92 -37.16
N SER A 27 -1.38 -4.91 -36.49
CA SER A 27 -1.54 -4.14 -35.27
C SER A 27 -0.45 -4.62 -34.32
N GLN A 28 0.64 -3.86 -34.23
CA GLN A 28 1.59 -4.01 -33.13
C GLN A 28 0.77 -3.71 -31.87
N ARG A 29 0.26 -4.76 -31.24
CA ARG A 29 -0.21 -4.64 -29.86
C ARG A 29 1.05 -4.25 -29.10
N VAL A 30 1.09 -3.02 -28.62
CA VAL A 30 2.02 -2.66 -27.56
C VAL A 30 1.71 -3.66 -26.45
N VAL A 31 2.65 -4.57 -26.19
CA VAL A 31 2.53 -5.49 -25.06
C VAL A 31 2.69 -4.61 -23.83
N ALA A 32 1.59 -4.38 -23.11
CA ALA A 32 1.69 -3.87 -21.76
C ALA A 32 2.47 -4.90 -20.95
N ASP A 33 3.35 -4.46 -20.07
CA ASP A 33 4.02 -5.34 -19.11
C ASP A 33 3.15 -5.41 -17.83
N CYS A 34 3.22 -6.52 -17.11
CA CYS A 34 2.49 -6.72 -15.86
C CYS A 34 0.96 -6.69 -15.99
N GLU A 35 0.40 -6.86 -17.19
CA GLU A 35 -1.04 -6.81 -17.47
C GLU A 35 -1.82 -7.93 -16.76
N CYS A 36 -1.13 -9.02 -16.39
CA CYS A 36 -1.62 -10.11 -15.57
C CYS A 36 -1.22 -10.03 -14.08
N GLY A 37 -0.59 -8.93 -13.67
CA GLY A 37 -0.40 -8.57 -12.26
C GLY A 37 1.02 -8.66 -11.74
N TYR A 38 1.11 -8.58 -10.42
CA TYR A 38 2.33 -8.36 -9.65
C TYR A 38 2.56 -9.52 -8.70
N SER A 39 3.71 -10.14 -8.79
CA SER A 39 4.02 -11.35 -8.05
C SER A 39 4.95 -11.08 -6.89
N ALA A 40 4.61 -11.64 -5.73
CA ALA A 40 5.49 -11.65 -4.57
C ALA A 40 5.68 -13.08 -4.07
N THR A 41 6.84 -13.27 -3.46
CA THR A 41 7.15 -14.46 -2.70
C THR A 41 6.85 -14.19 -1.23
N VAL A 42 6.04 -15.06 -0.63
CA VAL A 42 5.52 -14.94 0.73
C VAL A 42 6.00 -16.14 1.55
N SER A 43 6.59 -15.87 2.71
CA SER A 43 7.01 -16.90 3.66
C SER A 43 5.80 -17.61 4.24
N SER A 44 5.80 -18.95 4.21
CA SER A 44 4.75 -19.79 4.78
C SER A 44 5.09 -20.37 6.16
N SER A 45 6.32 -20.14 6.62
CA SER A 45 6.76 -20.38 7.99
C SER A 45 7.89 -19.40 8.32
N THR A 46 8.34 -19.40 9.57
CA THR A 46 9.51 -18.63 10.00
C THR A 46 10.83 -19.22 9.49
N SER A 47 10.84 -20.42 8.92
CA SER A 47 12.03 -20.96 8.23
C SER A 47 12.08 -20.40 6.80
N GLU A 48 13.20 -19.77 6.44
CA GLU A 48 13.42 -19.09 5.15
C GLU A 48 13.17 -19.99 3.92
N ASP A 49 13.22 -21.31 4.08
CA ASP A 49 13.16 -22.28 2.98
C ASP A 49 11.73 -22.62 2.49
N THR A 50 10.68 -22.14 3.16
CA THR A 50 9.29 -22.40 2.73
C THR A 50 8.59 -21.12 2.27
N GLN A 51 8.72 -20.86 0.97
CA GLN A 51 8.16 -19.69 0.33
C GLN A 51 7.13 -20.07 -0.74
N LYS A 52 6.06 -19.28 -0.86
CA LYS A 52 5.01 -19.45 -1.88
C LYS A 52 4.87 -18.20 -2.71
N ARG A 53 4.72 -18.39 -4.02
CA ARG A 53 4.47 -17.31 -4.97
C ARG A 53 2.98 -16.99 -5.01
N TYR A 54 2.65 -15.72 -4.87
CA TYR A 54 1.31 -15.16 -5.06
C TYR A 54 1.34 -14.12 -6.18
N VAL A 55 0.21 -13.90 -6.83
CA VAL A 55 0.00 -12.87 -7.85
C VAL A 55 -1.16 -12.00 -7.40
N PHE A 56 -0.97 -10.69 -7.49
CA PHE A 56 -1.92 -9.65 -7.12
C PHE A 56 -2.29 -8.82 -8.34
N THR A 57 -3.56 -8.44 -8.46
CA THR A 57 -4.11 -7.86 -9.69
C THR A 57 -4.25 -6.34 -9.67
N ASP A 58 -4.20 -5.75 -8.48
CA ASP A 58 -4.36 -4.33 -8.21
C ASP A 58 -3.14 -3.79 -7.46
N LEU A 59 -2.98 -2.46 -7.49
CA LEU A 59 -1.93 -1.77 -6.77
C LEU A 59 -2.38 -0.39 -6.26
N THR A 60 -1.77 0.03 -5.16
CA THR A 60 -1.74 1.42 -4.69
C THR A 60 -0.28 1.71 -4.31
N GLU A 61 0.33 2.60 -5.07
CA GLU A 61 1.71 3.04 -4.85
C GLU A 61 1.70 4.53 -4.55
N THR A 62 2.42 4.95 -3.52
CA THR A 62 2.47 6.35 -3.12
C THR A 62 3.85 6.67 -2.55
N ASN A 63 4.56 7.60 -3.17
CA ASN A 63 5.82 8.15 -2.68
C ASN A 63 5.57 9.53 -2.06
N PHE A 64 5.29 9.54 -0.76
CA PHE A 64 5.00 10.76 -0.01
C PHE A 64 6.16 11.76 -0.02
N ALA A 65 7.40 11.33 -0.25
CA ALA A 65 8.55 12.24 -0.36
C ALA A 65 8.44 13.21 -1.55
N ASN A 66 7.53 12.94 -2.48
CA ASN A 66 7.32 13.72 -3.69
C ASN A 66 5.90 14.29 -3.80
N ILE A 67 5.04 14.06 -2.80
CA ILE A 67 3.70 14.64 -2.77
C ILE A 67 3.80 16.01 -2.10
N SER A 68 3.27 17.04 -2.76
CA SER A 68 3.30 18.40 -2.23
C SER A 68 2.23 18.64 -1.15
N ASP A 69 1.06 18.00 -1.31
CA ASP A 69 -0.09 18.21 -0.44
C ASP A 69 -0.96 16.94 -0.38
N VAL A 70 -0.78 16.15 0.68
CA VAL A 70 -1.54 14.89 0.87
C VAL A 70 -3.05 15.11 0.92
N SER A 71 -3.54 16.32 1.23
CA SER A 71 -4.97 16.60 1.28
C SER A 71 -5.67 16.50 -0.09
N LYS A 72 -4.89 16.50 -1.18
CA LYS A 72 -5.36 16.38 -2.57
C LYS A 72 -5.20 14.97 -3.13
N ASN A 73 -4.61 14.05 -2.37
CA ASN A 73 -4.40 12.68 -2.82
C ASN A 73 -5.76 11.95 -2.94
N THR A 74 -5.91 11.11 -3.96
CA THR A 74 -7.16 10.37 -4.25
C THR A 74 -7.16 8.94 -3.74
N ASP A 75 -6.00 8.39 -3.39
CA ASP A 75 -5.86 7.04 -2.84
C ASP A 75 -5.91 7.05 -1.32
N TRP A 76 -5.78 8.21 -0.68
CA TRP A 76 -5.67 8.35 0.78
C TRP A 76 -6.65 9.38 1.35
N VAL A 77 -7.26 9.07 2.50
CA VAL A 77 -8.13 9.98 3.26
C VAL A 77 -7.53 10.20 4.65
N ARG A 78 -7.37 11.46 5.03
CA ARG A 78 -6.96 11.83 6.40
C ARG A 78 -8.19 11.75 7.32
N GLN A 79 -8.02 11.13 8.48
CA GLN A 79 -9.13 10.88 9.39
C GLN A 79 -9.32 12.01 10.42
N ALA A 80 -10.58 12.20 10.81
CA ALA A 80 -10.99 13.13 11.86
C ALA A 80 -12.11 12.54 12.70
N PHE A 81 -11.79 12.12 13.93
CA PHE A 81 -12.77 11.59 14.87
C PHE A 81 -12.25 11.66 16.31
N ASN A 82 -13.19 11.58 17.26
CA ASN A 82 -12.91 11.62 18.68
C ASN A 82 -13.42 10.37 19.38
N THR A 83 -12.64 9.87 20.33
CA THR A 83 -12.99 8.74 21.18
C THR A 83 -12.88 9.16 22.65
N THR A 84 -13.82 8.73 23.48
CA THR A 84 -13.79 8.98 24.94
C THR A 84 -12.68 8.16 25.61
N ALA A 85 -12.24 8.54 26.81
CA ALA A 85 -11.23 7.80 27.55
C ALA A 85 -11.64 6.33 27.81
N SER A 86 -12.92 6.09 28.13
CA SER A 86 -13.44 4.74 28.33
C SER A 86 -13.42 3.91 27.05
N ALA A 87 -13.85 4.47 25.92
CA ALA A 87 -13.85 3.75 24.64
C ALA A 87 -12.42 3.55 24.10
N ALA A 88 -11.52 4.52 24.31
CA ALA A 88 -10.11 4.40 23.96
C ALA A 88 -9.33 3.50 24.93
N ARG A 89 -9.96 2.98 26.00
CA ARG A 89 -9.35 2.11 27.02
C ARG A 89 -8.06 2.70 27.60
N GLY A 90 -8.07 4.01 27.87
CA GLY A 90 -6.91 4.76 28.34
C GLY A 90 -7.26 5.80 29.41
N THR A 91 -6.23 6.38 30.02
CA THR A 91 -6.38 7.51 30.94
C THR A 91 -6.97 8.73 30.23
N TYR A 92 -6.65 8.89 28.95
CA TYR A 92 -7.12 9.95 28.07
C TYR A 92 -7.97 9.37 26.94
N GLY A 93 -8.91 10.16 26.42
CA GLY A 93 -9.50 9.86 25.12
C GLY A 93 -8.54 10.15 23.98
N GLN A 94 -8.99 9.87 22.75
CA GLN A 94 -8.22 10.14 21.52
C GLN A 94 -8.93 11.18 20.66
N MET A 95 -8.15 12.00 19.98
CA MET A 95 -8.61 12.98 19.00
C MET A 95 -7.74 12.87 17.75
N PHE A 96 -8.23 12.13 16.75
CA PHE A 96 -7.59 12.10 15.45
C PHE A 96 -7.96 13.36 14.68
N ALA A 97 -6.96 14.09 14.21
CA ALA A 97 -7.12 15.36 13.52
C ALA A 97 -6.35 15.35 12.21
N VAL A 98 -7.00 15.80 11.12
CA VAL A 98 -6.36 15.89 9.80
C VAL A 98 -5.13 16.80 9.78
N ASP A 99 -5.05 17.77 10.69
CA ASP A 99 -3.91 18.68 10.83
C ASP A 99 -2.69 17.99 11.46
N ASN A 100 -2.85 16.78 12.00
CA ASN A 100 -1.72 15.96 12.45
C ASN A 100 -1.18 15.04 11.34
N VAL A 101 -1.72 15.14 10.12
CA VAL A 101 -1.26 14.39 8.95
C VAL A 101 -0.90 15.39 7.84
N GLN A 102 0.40 15.61 7.64
CA GLN A 102 0.91 16.67 6.75
C GLN A 102 2.07 16.17 5.88
N THR A 103 2.15 16.66 4.64
CA THR A 103 3.34 16.51 3.81
C THR A 103 4.43 17.45 4.26
N GLN A 104 5.66 16.95 4.32
CA GLN A 104 6.85 17.76 4.56
C GLN A 104 7.55 18.08 3.25
N ASP A 105 8.00 19.32 3.15
CA ASP A 105 8.83 19.76 2.04
C ASP A 105 10.13 18.93 1.98
N LYS A 106 10.60 18.66 0.75
CA LYS A 106 11.84 17.91 0.50
C LYS A 106 13.07 18.45 1.23
N ALA A 107 13.09 19.76 1.53
CA ALA A 107 14.16 20.40 2.28
C ALA A 107 14.27 19.90 3.73
N ASN A 108 13.19 19.36 4.30
CA ASN A 108 13.10 18.89 5.69
C ASN A 108 13.08 17.36 5.80
N GLY A 109 13.62 16.66 4.80
CA GLY A 109 13.66 15.18 4.76
C GLY A 109 12.65 14.55 3.80
N GLY A 110 11.59 15.28 3.45
CA GLY A 110 10.51 14.83 2.55
C GLY A 110 9.68 13.69 3.13
N GLY A 111 8.38 13.67 2.84
CA GLY A 111 7.51 12.55 3.22
C GLY A 111 6.20 13.02 3.81
N LEU A 112 5.49 12.09 4.44
CA LEU A 112 4.29 12.35 5.23
C LEU A 112 4.66 12.29 6.73
N GLN A 113 4.20 13.26 7.50
CA GLN A 113 4.30 13.24 8.95
C GLN A 113 2.94 12.97 9.57
N ILE A 114 2.91 12.00 10.46
CA ILE A 114 1.77 11.70 11.33
C ILE A 114 2.19 12.04 12.75
N THR A 115 1.50 12.95 13.42
CA THR A 115 1.96 13.57 14.68
C THR A 115 1.03 13.26 15.85
N VAL A 116 1.60 12.94 17.00
CA VAL A 116 0.91 13.01 18.29
C VAL A 116 1.36 14.29 18.99
N ARG A 117 0.39 15.08 19.46
CA ARG A 117 0.67 16.31 20.22
C ARG A 117 0.93 15.98 21.69
N SER A 118 1.87 16.68 22.32
CA SER A 118 2.16 16.48 23.75
C SER A 118 1.03 16.89 24.68
N ASP A 119 0.27 17.91 24.27
CA ASP A 119 -0.75 18.52 25.11
C ASP A 119 -2.10 17.79 24.99
N ALA A 120 -2.70 17.48 26.14
CA ALA A 120 -4.06 16.99 26.20
C ALA A 120 -5.05 18.15 26.09
N VAL A 121 -6.05 18.02 25.21
CA VAL A 121 -7.14 18.99 25.03
C VAL A 121 -8.46 18.30 25.36
N ASP A 122 -9.22 18.88 26.30
CA ASP A 122 -10.50 18.34 26.78
C ASP A 122 -10.45 16.84 27.14
N GLY A 123 -9.39 16.47 27.88
CA GLY A 123 -9.14 15.10 28.34
C GLY A 123 -8.77 14.11 27.22
N LYS A 124 -8.35 14.59 26.05
CA LYS A 124 -7.96 13.76 24.90
C LYS A 124 -6.55 14.08 24.45
N LEU A 125 -5.84 13.07 23.99
CA LEU A 125 -4.56 13.23 23.31
C LEU A 125 -4.79 13.22 21.81
N SER A 126 -4.19 14.18 21.12
CA SER A 126 -4.39 14.35 19.69
C SER A 126 -3.37 13.54 18.90
N GLY A 127 -3.84 12.77 17.91
CA GLY A 127 -3.04 11.95 17.00
C GLY A 127 -3.43 12.15 15.54
N GLY A 128 -2.85 11.38 14.65
CA GLY A 128 -3.13 11.43 13.21
C GLY A 128 -3.31 10.02 12.64
N GLU A 129 -4.16 9.93 11.61
CA GLU A 129 -4.44 8.69 10.89
C GLU A 129 -4.78 9.00 9.43
N ILE A 130 -4.33 8.11 8.55
CA ILE A 130 -4.60 8.16 7.12
C ILE A 130 -4.89 6.76 6.58
N ASP A 131 -5.96 6.67 5.80
CA ASP A 131 -6.48 5.39 5.30
C ASP A 131 -6.52 5.38 3.79
N THR A 132 -6.42 4.21 3.18
CA THR A 132 -6.73 4.07 1.76
C THR A 132 -8.22 4.38 1.51
N THR A 133 -8.52 5.10 0.43
CA THR A 133 -9.91 5.33 -0.02
C THR A 133 -10.63 4.04 -0.41
N ARG A 134 -9.87 3.02 -0.80
CA ARG A 134 -10.34 1.68 -1.16
C ARG A 134 -10.63 0.87 0.10
N LEU A 135 -11.85 0.31 0.18
CA LEU A 135 -12.32 -0.57 1.26
C LEU A 135 -12.44 -2.05 0.82
N ASP A 136 -12.03 -2.36 -0.40
CA ASP A 136 -12.16 -3.65 -1.05
C ASP A 136 -10.80 -4.38 -1.16
N ILE A 137 -9.82 -3.97 -0.35
CA ILE A 137 -8.49 -4.57 -0.30
C ILE A 137 -8.60 -5.92 0.40
N LEU A 138 -8.41 -7.01 -0.35
CA LEU A 138 -8.50 -8.39 0.15
C LEU A 138 -7.30 -9.22 -0.31
N TYR A 139 -6.52 -9.72 0.63
CA TYR A 139 -5.23 -10.37 0.39
C TYR A 139 -4.25 -9.48 -0.37
N GLY A 140 -3.00 -9.48 0.07
CA GLY A 140 -2.04 -8.56 -0.50
C GLY A 140 -0.67 -8.69 0.10
N THR A 141 0.20 -7.86 -0.43
CA THR A 141 1.52 -7.61 0.10
C THR A 141 1.66 -6.09 0.25
N PHE A 142 1.67 -5.65 1.49
CA PHE A 142 1.56 -4.25 1.88
C PHE A 142 2.88 -3.82 2.49
N ARG A 143 3.48 -2.75 1.98
CA ARG A 143 4.79 -2.22 2.42
C ARG A 143 4.64 -0.76 2.79
N SER A 144 5.25 -0.36 3.89
CA SER A 144 5.42 1.03 4.25
C SER A 144 6.87 1.30 4.66
N SER A 145 7.46 2.38 4.14
CA SER A 145 8.77 2.83 4.59
C SER A 145 8.59 3.92 5.63
N VAL A 146 8.95 3.61 6.87
CA VAL A 146 8.62 4.42 8.04
C VAL A 146 9.87 4.67 8.88
N ARG A 147 10.00 5.88 9.41
CA ARG A 147 10.90 6.21 10.50
C ARG A 147 10.06 6.52 11.75
N LEU A 148 10.29 5.77 12.81
CA LEU A 148 9.50 5.85 14.04
C LEU A 148 10.01 6.96 14.97
N THR A 149 9.15 7.42 15.87
CA THR A 149 9.54 8.40 16.87
C THR A 149 10.39 7.77 17.99
N ASN A 150 11.37 8.52 18.50
CA ASN A 150 12.05 8.19 19.77
C ASN A 150 11.40 8.88 20.99
N VAL A 151 10.30 9.61 20.79
CA VAL A 151 9.57 10.25 21.88
C VAL A 151 8.66 9.20 22.52
N SER A 152 9.03 8.76 23.72
CA SER A 152 8.25 7.81 24.52
C SER A 152 6.83 8.34 24.80
N GLY A 153 5.85 7.44 24.79
CA GLY A 153 4.46 7.76 25.14
C GLY A 153 3.46 7.64 23.99
N THR A 154 3.81 6.98 22.88
CA THR A 154 2.96 6.84 21.69
C THR A 154 2.98 5.45 21.10
N VAL A 155 1.98 5.18 20.26
CA VAL A 155 1.94 4.03 19.35
C VAL A 155 1.99 4.54 17.92
N SER A 156 2.92 4.02 17.14
CA SER A 156 2.89 4.09 15.68
C SER A 156 2.29 2.78 15.15
N ALA A 157 1.37 2.84 14.20
CA ALA A 157 0.72 1.66 13.64
C ALA A 157 0.75 1.67 12.11
N PHE A 158 1.03 0.51 11.52
CA PHE A 158 0.76 0.19 10.13
C PHE A 158 -0.12 -1.06 10.09
N PHE A 159 -1.35 -0.92 9.61
CA PHE A 159 -2.36 -1.94 9.80
C PHE A 159 -3.30 -2.08 8.61
N TRP A 160 -3.96 -3.24 8.53
CA TRP A 160 -5.09 -3.49 7.65
C TRP A 160 -6.34 -3.66 8.51
N TYR A 161 -7.46 -3.03 8.14
CA TYR A 161 -8.66 -2.98 8.97
C TYR A 161 -9.94 -3.24 8.16
N PHE A 162 -10.81 -4.08 8.72
CA PHE A 162 -12.23 -4.16 8.34
C PHE A 162 -13.13 -3.79 9.52
N ASN A 163 -12.89 -4.41 10.69
CA ASN A 163 -13.54 -4.11 11.96
C ASN A 163 -12.69 -4.62 13.14
N ASP A 164 -13.13 -4.37 14.37
CA ASP A 164 -12.42 -4.72 15.62
C ASP A 164 -12.18 -6.23 15.85
N THR A 165 -12.72 -7.10 14.99
CA THR A 165 -12.53 -8.56 15.05
C THR A 165 -11.82 -9.13 13.82
N GLN A 166 -11.44 -8.27 12.88
CA GLN A 166 -10.76 -8.60 11.64
C GLN A 166 -9.84 -7.44 11.28
N GLU A 167 -8.63 -7.50 11.83
CA GLU A 167 -7.59 -6.47 11.72
C GLU A 167 -6.22 -7.15 11.77
N ILE A 168 -5.24 -6.56 11.09
CA ILE A 168 -3.85 -7.02 11.05
C ILE A 168 -2.98 -5.84 11.46
N ASP A 169 -2.23 -6.00 12.55
CA ASP A 169 -1.50 -4.90 13.18
C ASP A 169 0.01 -5.12 13.19
N MET A 170 0.73 -4.06 12.86
CA MET A 170 2.09 -3.82 13.34
C MET A 170 2.09 -2.56 14.22
N GLU A 171 2.16 -2.74 15.54
CA GLU A 171 2.13 -1.65 16.50
C GLU A 171 3.47 -1.49 17.23
N PHE A 172 4.00 -0.28 17.16
CA PHE A 172 5.28 0.10 17.72
C PHE A 172 5.10 1.04 18.90
N LEU A 173 5.39 0.55 20.10
CA LEU A 173 5.21 1.29 21.34
C LEU A 173 6.52 2.01 21.65
N SER A 174 6.55 3.33 21.45
CA SER A 174 7.79 4.12 21.63
C SER A 174 8.32 4.08 23.06
N LYS A 175 7.46 3.76 24.04
CA LYS A 175 7.85 3.56 25.44
C LYS A 175 8.75 2.34 25.67
N ASP A 176 8.71 1.35 24.77
CA ASP A 176 9.42 0.07 24.91
C ASP A 176 10.70 0.02 24.07
N PHE A 177 11.07 1.14 23.43
CA PHE A 177 12.33 1.27 22.72
C PHE A 177 13.48 1.55 23.70
N HIS A 178 14.43 0.63 23.73
CA HIS A 178 15.60 0.68 24.61
C HIS A 178 16.87 0.75 23.77
N THR A 179 17.35 1.97 23.54
CA THR A 179 18.57 2.21 22.73
C THR A 179 19.85 1.73 23.41
N ASP A 180 19.85 1.62 24.74
CA ASP A 180 20.99 1.21 25.56
C ASP A 180 21.35 -0.28 25.40
N ASN A 181 20.37 -1.12 25.05
CA ASN A 181 20.56 -2.55 24.82
C ASN A 181 20.12 -3.00 23.42
N SER A 182 19.84 -2.05 22.51
CA SER A 182 19.35 -2.30 21.15
C SER A 182 18.08 -3.16 21.08
N SER A 183 17.15 -2.97 22.02
CA SER A 183 15.87 -3.66 22.05
C SER A 183 14.76 -2.77 21.51
N PHE A 184 14.16 -3.19 20.39
CA PHE A 184 13.10 -2.47 19.70
C PHE A 184 11.94 -3.44 19.39
N PRO A 185 11.05 -3.70 20.36
CA PRO A 185 9.93 -4.61 20.16
C PRO A 185 8.90 -4.03 19.19
N VAL A 186 8.22 -4.92 18.46
CA VAL A 186 7.02 -4.64 17.68
C VAL A 186 5.96 -5.66 18.06
N ASN A 187 4.74 -5.17 18.31
CA ASN A 187 3.59 -6.00 18.62
C ASN A 187 2.88 -6.33 17.31
N LEU A 188 2.78 -7.62 17.02
CA LEU A 188 2.13 -8.17 15.85
C LEU A 188 0.83 -8.81 16.29
N VAL A 189 -0.29 -8.31 15.77
CA VAL A 189 -1.62 -8.71 16.24
C VAL A 189 -2.51 -9.05 15.07
N LEU A 190 -3.29 -10.13 15.21
CA LEU A 190 -4.48 -10.34 14.41
C LEU A 190 -5.68 -10.19 15.34
N GLN A 191 -6.39 -9.07 15.28
CA GLN A 191 -7.59 -8.92 16.13
C GLN A 191 -8.62 -9.96 15.73
N SER A 192 -9.28 -10.54 16.73
CA SER A 192 -10.25 -11.60 16.53
C SER A 192 -11.35 -11.51 17.58
N ARG A 193 -12.34 -12.40 17.49
CA ARG A 193 -13.34 -12.53 18.56
C ARG A 193 -12.71 -12.90 19.90
N ASP A 194 -11.62 -13.66 19.90
CA ASP A 194 -10.91 -14.03 21.13
C ASP A 194 -10.29 -12.79 21.80
N SER A 195 -9.77 -11.81 21.03
CA SER A 195 -9.27 -10.57 21.62
C SER A 195 -10.41 -9.67 22.10
N GLU A 196 -11.51 -9.57 21.34
CA GLU A 196 -12.73 -8.85 21.75
C GLU A 196 -13.29 -9.40 23.07
N GLU A 197 -13.47 -10.73 23.19
CA GLU A 197 -13.94 -11.41 24.40
C GLU A 197 -12.98 -11.23 25.60
N ALA A 198 -11.69 -10.99 25.33
CA ALA A 198 -10.68 -10.64 26.32
C ALA A 198 -10.61 -9.13 26.62
N GLY A 199 -11.61 -8.34 26.21
CA GLY A 199 -11.65 -6.90 26.44
C GLY A 199 -10.79 -6.09 25.47
N TYR A 200 -10.67 -6.58 24.23
CA TYR A 200 -9.79 -6.05 23.17
C TYR A 200 -8.30 -6.12 23.53
N ASP A 201 -7.92 -7.10 24.34
CA ASP A 201 -6.54 -7.40 24.70
C ASP A 201 -6.12 -8.74 24.07
N ALA A 202 -5.38 -8.65 22.98
CA ALA A 202 -4.89 -9.83 22.27
C ALA A 202 -3.71 -10.52 22.97
N SER A 203 -3.07 -9.91 23.98
CA SER A 203 -1.79 -10.37 24.54
C SER A 203 -1.83 -11.78 25.15
N GLY A 204 -3.01 -12.22 25.59
CA GLY A 204 -3.26 -13.58 26.10
C GLY A 204 -3.74 -14.58 25.04
N THR A 205 -3.94 -14.14 23.80
CA THR A 205 -4.46 -14.98 22.71
C THR A 205 -3.32 -15.57 21.88
N ARG A 206 -3.66 -16.53 21.00
CA ARG A 206 -2.73 -17.11 20.02
C ARG A 206 -2.44 -16.18 18.83
N ASN A 207 -3.18 -15.08 18.72
CA ASN A 207 -3.12 -14.12 17.62
C ASN A 207 -2.25 -12.90 17.94
N TYR A 208 -1.38 -13.02 18.94
CA TYR A 208 -0.48 -11.98 19.39
C TYR A 208 0.94 -12.50 19.48
N GLN A 209 1.90 -11.71 18.98
CA GLN A 209 3.31 -12.01 19.10
C GLN A 209 4.12 -10.72 19.19
N VAL A 210 5.07 -10.70 20.12
CA VAL A 210 6.12 -9.67 20.15
C VAL A 210 7.32 -10.17 19.36
N ALA A 211 7.70 -9.41 18.33
CA ALA A 211 8.97 -9.60 17.63
C ALA A 211 9.93 -8.45 17.97
N TYR A 212 11.20 -8.60 17.60
CA TYR A 212 12.23 -7.58 17.84
C TYR A 212 12.83 -7.15 16.53
N LEU A 213 12.90 -5.84 16.29
CA LEU A 213 13.51 -5.28 15.10
C LEU A 213 15.04 -5.44 15.19
N PRO A 214 15.72 -5.80 14.08
CA PRO A 214 17.17 -5.99 14.06
C PRO A 214 17.95 -4.67 13.93
N PHE A 215 17.28 -3.53 14.06
CA PHE A 215 17.80 -2.18 13.87
C PHE A 215 17.09 -1.19 14.78
N ASN A 216 17.68 0.00 14.96
CA ASN A 216 17.01 1.11 15.65
C ASN A 216 16.03 1.79 14.67
N PRO A 217 14.70 1.68 14.89
CA PRO A 217 13.72 2.18 13.94
C PRO A 217 13.55 3.72 13.98
N THR A 218 14.22 4.39 14.91
CA THR A 218 14.11 5.84 15.12
C THR A 218 15.15 6.64 14.34
N THR A 219 16.19 5.97 13.84
CA THR A 219 17.35 6.65 13.22
C THR A 219 17.28 6.76 11.71
N ASP A 220 16.55 5.86 11.04
CA ASP A 220 16.42 5.84 9.58
C ASP A 220 15.04 5.30 9.16
N PHE A 221 14.73 5.40 7.88
CA PHE A 221 13.58 4.76 7.27
C PHE A 221 13.84 3.27 7.05
N HIS A 222 12.92 2.44 7.54
CA HIS A 222 12.93 1.00 7.35
C HIS A 222 11.64 0.55 6.65
N GLU A 223 11.70 -0.53 5.86
CA GLU A 223 10.52 -1.11 5.23
C GLU A 223 9.86 -2.12 6.16
N TYR A 224 8.60 -1.86 6.51
CA TYR A 224 7.72 -2.79 7.21
C TYR A 224 6.75 -3.39 6.21
N ARG A 225 6.57 -4.72 6.25
CA ARG A 225 5.73 -5.44 5.29
C ARG A 225 4.80 -6.42 5.97
N MET A 226 3.55 -6.44 5.50
CA MET A 226 2.55 -7.45 5.82
C MET A 226 2.16 -8.18 4.54
N ASP A 227 2.33 -9.50 4.52
CA ASP A 227 1.75 -10.35 3.49
C ASP A 227 0.50 -11.01 4.03
N PHE A 228 -0.66 -10.57 3.56
CA PHE A 228 -1.96 -11.11 3.92
C PHE A 228 -2.40 -12.10 2.84
N THR A 229 -2.49 -13.39 3.19
CA THR A 229 -2.96 -14.46 2.29
C THR A 229 -4.17 -15.16 2.90
N PRO A 230 -4.92 -15.99 2.14
CA PRO A 230 -6.09 -16.69 2.67
C PRO A 230 -5.82 -17.65 3.84
N ARG A 231 -4.56 -17.93 4.16
CA ARG A 231 -4.18 -18.93 5.20
C ARG A 231 -3.25 -18.38 6.27
N SER A 232 -2.63 -17.23 6.04
CA SER A 232 -1.64 -16.69 6.95
C SER A 232 -1.38 -15.22 6.68
N VAL A 233 -0.91 -14.55 7.73
CA VAL A 233 -0.28 -13.26 7.67
C VAL A 233 1.20 -13.42 8.01
N SER A 234 2.07 -12.90 7.15
CA SER A 234 3.52 -12.91 7.39
C SER A 234 4.03 -11.48 7.52
N PHE A 235 4.80 -11.22 8.57
CA PHE A 235 5.30 -9.89 8.92
C PHE A 235 6.80 -9.81 8.66
N TYR A 236 7.27 -8.66 8.16
CA TYR A 236 8.67 -8.45 7.84
C TYR A 236 9.16 -7.06 8.21
N ALA A 237 10.47 -6.95 8.46
CA ALA A 237 11.21 -5.71 8.58
C ALA A 237 12.51 -5.80 7.77
N ASP A 238 12.70 -4.90 6.81
CA ASP A 238 13.81 -4.90 5.83
C ASP A 238 14.04 -6.26 5.17
N GLY A 239 12.94 -6.94 4.82
CA GLY A 239 12.94 -8.26 4.22
C GLY A 239 13.15 -9.43 5.18
N ASN A 240 13.52 -9.20 6.45
CA ASN A 240 13.60 -10.25 7.46
C ASN A 240 12.21 -10.65 7.95
N VAL A 241 11.92 -11.96 7.99
CA VAL A 241 10.67 -12.48 8.55
C VAL A 241 10.67 -12.27 10.06
N LEU A 242 9.68 -11.54 10.57
CA LEU A 242 9.46 -11.33 12.00
C LEU A 242 8.56 -12.42 12.60
N ALA A 243 7.46 -12.72 11.91
CA ALA A 243 6.50 -13.74 12.32
C ALA A 243 5.67 -14.23 11.13
N VAL A 244 5.11 -15.43 11.28
CA VAL A 244 4.06 -15.97 10.41
C VAL A 244 2.93 -16.46 11.30
N MET A 245 1.77 -15.84 11.18
CA MET A 245 0.56 -16.17 11.94
C MET A 245 -0.47 -16.80 11.01
N ASN A 246 -1.05 -17.93 11.41
CA ASN A 246 -1.94 -18.73 10.58
C ASN A 246 -3.15 -19.26 11.34
N SER A 247 -3.52 -18.59 12.44
CA SER A 247 -4.67 -19.02 13.23
C SER A 247 -5.97 -18.83 12.44
N PRO A 248 -6.80 -19.88 12.27
CA PRO A 248 -8.02 -19.78 11.47
C PRO A 248 -9.03 -18.74 11.97
N ASP A 249 -9.00 -18.42 13.26
CA ASP A 249 -9.83 -17.43 13.94
C ASP A 249 -9.25 -16.01 13.90
N GLY A 250 -7.96 -15.85 13.59
CA GLY A 250 -7.28 -14.55 13.53
C GLY A 250 -7.10 -14.02 12.11
N VAL A 251 -6.84 -14.89 11.11
CA VAL A 251 -6.64 -14.42 9.73
C VAL A 251 -7.94 -13.82 9.18
N PRO A 252 -7.96 -12.54 8.77
CA PRO A 252 -9.18 -11.92 8.25
C PRO A 252 -9.72 -12.63 7.00
N THR A 253 -11.04 -12.58 6.84
CA THR A 253 -11.75 -13.18 5.69
C THR A 253 -12.57 -12.16 4.90
N SER A 254 -12.63 -10.93 5.38
CA SER A 254 -13.35 -9.80 4.77
C SER A 254 -12.39 -8.90 4.01
N ALA A 255 -12.92 -8.09 3.10
CA ALA A 255 -12.16 -7.01 2.49
C ALA A 255 -12.18 -5.78 3.39
N GLY A 256 -11.15 -4.95 3.31
CA GLY A 256 -10.95 -3.82 4.18
C GLY A 256 -10.04 -2.78 3.55
N HIS A 257 -9.34 -2.02 4.37
CA HIS A 257 -8.46 -0.95 3.94
C HIS A 257 -7.12 -0.99 4.67
N LEU A 258 -6.13 -0.26 4.14
CA LEU A 258 -4.87 -0.04 4.83
C LEU A 258 -4.91 1.29 5.55
N ALA A 259 -4.24 1.35 6.70
CA ALA A 259 -4.15 2.55 7.49
C ALA A 259 -2.77 2.70 8.13
N LEU A 260 -2.40 3.96 8.34
CA LEU A 260 -1.20 4.37 9.07
C LEU A 260 -1.65 5.38 10.12
N SER A 261 -1.27 5.16 11.38
CA SER A 261 -1.65 6.06 12.46
C SER A 261 -0.51 6.26 13.44
N GLN A 262 -0.58 7.39 14.16
CA GLN A 262 0.22 7.61 15.35
C GLN A 262 -0.66 8.24 16.42
N TRP A 263 -0.72 7.60 17.58
CA TRP A 263 -1.68 7.93 18.62
C TRP A 263 -1.14 7.71 20.03
N SER A 264 -1.85 8.27 21.01
CA SER A 264 -1.63 8.01 22.42
C SER A 264 -2.96 8.09 23.18
N ASN A 265 -3.12 7.29 24.22
CA ASN A 265 -4.28 7.29 25.10
C ASN A 265 -3.88 7.22 26.59
N GLY A 266 -2.58 7.19 26.89
CA GLY A 266 -2.04 7.06 28.25
C GLY A 266 -2.41 5.75 28.95
N ASN A 267 -2.71 4.69 28.20
CA ASN A 267 -2.78 3.34 28.76
C ASN A 267 -1.36 2.89 29.16
N PRO A 268 -1.07 2.60 30.43
CA PRO A 268 0.28 2.28 30.90
C PRO A 268 0.83 0.95 30.35
N LEU A 269 -0.04 0.05 29.90
CA LEU A 269 0.35 -1.21 29.27
C LEU A 269 0.56 -1.07 27.75
N TRP A 270 0.11 0.04 27.14
CA TRP A 270 0.16 0.26 25.70
C TRP A 270 0.87 1.56 25.32
N SER A 271 0.17 2.65 25.01
CA SER A 271 0.86 3.89 24.58
C SER A 271 1.77 4.50 25.65
N GLY A 272 1.42 4.39 26.94
CA GLY A 272 2.19 4.93 28.07
C GLY A 272 2.34 6.46 28.10
N GLY A 273 1.59 7.19 27.27
CA GLY A 273 1.67 8.65 27.19
C GLY A 273 0.97 9.41 28.33
N PRO A 274 0.88 10.74 28.22
CA PRO A 274 1.22 11.57 27.06
C PRO A 274 2.73 11.62 26.77
N PRO A 275 3.13 11.83 25.50
CA PRO A 275 4.52 12.10 25.19
C PRO A 275 4.96 13.47 25.73
N ALA A 276 6.24 13.59 26.11
CA ALA A 276 6.78 14.82 26.72
C ALA A 276 6.92 15.99 25.72
N THR A 277 6.99 15.69 24.42
CA THR A 277 7.01 16.64 23.31
C THR A 277 6.19 16.07 22.17
N ASP A 278 5.87 16.88 21.15
CA ASP A 278 5.27 16.35 19.94
C ASP A 278 6.11 15.20 19.38
N ALA A 279 5.43 14.09 19.10
CA ALA A 279 6.03 12.86 18.62
C ALA A 279 5.63 12.67 17.16
N VAL A 280 6.59 12.38 16.28
CA VAL A 280 6.36 12.32 14.83
C VAL A 280 6.79 10.98 14.28
N MET A 281 5.89 10.33 13.54
CA MET A 281 6.18 9.22 12.65
C MET A 281 6.29 9.77 11.23
N ASP A 282 7.42 9.52 10.57
CA ASP A 282 7.61 9.90 9.17
C ASP A 282 7.35 8.69 8.27
N VAL A 283 6.59 8.88 7.20
CA VAL A 283 6.29 7.87 6.18
C VAL A 283 6.81 8.35 4.83
N LYS A 284 7.69 7.56 4.23
CA LYS A 284 8.30 7.89 2.94
C LYS A 284 7.48 7.38 1.77
N TYR A 285 7.00 6.14 1.86
CA TYR A 285 6.14 5.55 0.83
C TYR A 285 5.22 4.48 1.40
N VAL A 286 4.16 4.19 0.65
CA VAL A 286 3.38 2.96 0.75
C VAL A 286 3.34 2.28 -0.62
N LYS A 287 3.50 0.96 -0.62
CA LYS A 287 3.33 0.10 -1.81
C LYS A 287 2.46 -1.09 -1.42
N ALA A 288 1.23 -1.09 -1.90
CA ALA A 288 0.26 -2.15 -1.71
C ALA A 288 0.00 -2.82 -3.05
N TYR A 289 0.15 -4.14 -3.10
CA TYR A 289 -0.30 -4.96 -4.23
C TYR A 289 -1.28 -5.99 -3.70
N PHE A 290 -2.49 -6.02 -4.23
CA PHE A 290 -3.60 -6.72 -3.61
C PHE A 290 -4.59 -7.28 -4.62
N ASN A 291 -5.54 -8.08 -4.14
CA ASN A 291 -6.73 -8.44 -4.90
C ASN A 291 -7.92 -7.65 -4.40
N SER A 292 -8.78 -7.25 -5.32
CA SER A 292 -10.01 -6.53 -5.00
C SER A 292 -11.19 -7.49 -4.77
N SER A 293 -12.02 -7.20 -3.76
CA SER A 293 -13.33 -7.87 -3.60
C SER A 293 -14.41 -7.37 -4.55
N GLU A 294 -14.18 -6.27 -5.28
CA GLU A 294 -15.14 -5.70 -6.22
C GLU A 294 -15.21 -6.47 -7.55
N ALA A 295 -16.43 -6.66 -8.06
CA ALA A 295 -16.64 -7.37 -9.32
C ALA A 295 -16.03 -6.61 -10.51
N ALA A 296 -16.22 -5.30 -10.57
CA ALA A 296 -15.68 -4.45 -11.63
C ALA A 296 -14.15 -4.58 -11.76
N ARG A 297 -13.43 -4.68 -10.64
CA ARG A 297 -11.97 -4.83 -10.63
C ARG A 297 -11.51 -6.17 -11.16
N ARG A 298 -12.26 -7.24 -10.86
CA ARG A 298 -12.00 -8.57 -11.44
C ARG A 298 -12.29 -8.60 -12.94
N GLU A 299 -13.30 -7.87 -13.40
CA GLU A 299 -13.63 -7.72 -14.82
C GLU A 299 -12.55 -6.91 -15.55
N ASP A 300 -12.07 -5.79 -14.97
CA ASP A 300 -10.94 -5.02 -15.48
C ASP A 300 -9.69 -5.89 -15.63
N TYR A 301 -9.36 -6.67 -14.60
CA TYR A 301 -8.25 -7.63 -14.65
C TYR A 301 -8.44 -8.67 -15.77
N ALA A 302 -9.62 -9.29 -15.88
CA ALA A 302 -9.90 -10.28 -16.92
C ALA A 302 -9.81 -9.70 -18.34
N ALA A 303 -10.16 -8.42 -18.51
CA ALA A 303 -10.03 -7.73 -19.79
C ALA A 303 -8.58 -7.40 -20.16
N ARG A 304 -7.74 -7.07 -19.17
CA ARG A 304 -6.31 -6.74 -19.38
C ARG A 304 -5.46 -7.98 -19.57
N CYS A 305 -5.67 -9.03 -18.76
CA CYS A 305 -4.86 -10.23 -18.76
C CYS A 305 -5.36 -11.25 -19.79
N THR A 306 -4.92 -11.11 -21.04
CA THR A 306 -5.35 -12.03 -22.12
C THR A 306 -4.46 -13.27 -22.27
N GLU A 307 -3.16 -13.14 -21.97
CA GLU A 307 -2.16 -14.22 -22.16
C GLU A 307 -1.29 -14.38 -20.90
N PRO A 308 -1.80 -15.00 -19.82
CA PRO A 308 -1.12 -15.06 -18.52
C PRO A 308 0.22 -15.80 -18.51
N THR A 309 0.51 -16.57 -19.56
CA THR A 309 1.77 -17.30 -19.72
C THR A 309 2.79 -16.58 -20.60
N ALA A 310 2.41 -15.43 -21.19
CA ALA A 310 3.33 -14.62 -21.98
C ALA A 310 4.47 -14.07 -21.12
N ALA A 311 5.64 -13.90 -21.73
CA ALA A 311 6.76 -13.25 -21.07
C ALA A 311 6.38 -11.79 -20.76
N GLY A 312 6.64 -11.33 -19.53
CA GLY A 312 6.26 -9.99 -19.08
C GLY A 312 4.85 -9.89 -18.51
N ALA A 313 3.97 -10.88 -18.72
CA ALA A 313 2.58 -10.83 -18.29
C ALA A 313 2.42 -10.61 -16.78
N VAL A 314 3.28 -11.26 -15.99
CA VAL A 314 3.33 -11.10 -14.53
C VAL A 314 4.70 -10.60 -14.12
N CYS A 315 4.75 -9.45 -13.48
CA CYS A 315 6.00 -8.84 -13.03
C CYS A 315 6.33 -9.25 -11.60
N ALA A 316 7.61 -9.46 -11.30
CA ALA A 316 8.06 -9.69 -9.93
C ALA A 316 8.15 -8.35 -9.19
N ILE A 317 7.51 -8.25 -8.03
CA ILE A 317 7.65 -7.11 -7.13
C ILE A 317 9.08 -7.15 -6.57
N PRO A 318 9.91 -6.12 -6.81
CA PRO A 318 11.24 -6.06 -6.21
C PRO A 318 11.13 -6.02 -4.69
N ALA A 319 11.90 -6.87 -4.00
CA ALA A 319 11.90 -6.94 -2.54
C ALA A 319 13.09 -6.17 -1.97
N VAL A 320 12.85 -5.40 -0.90
CA VAL A 320 13.93 -4.99 0.00
C VAL A 320 14.44 -6.25 0.68
N VAL A 321 15.77 -6.42 0.71
CA VAL A 321 16.43 -7.55 1.35
C VAL A 321 17.53 -7.04 2.29
N PRO A 322 17.95 -7.84 3.29
CA PRO A 322 19.00 -7.43 4.21
C PRO A 322 20.27 -6.97 3.47
N GLY A 323 20.70 -5.73 3.75
CA GLY A 323 21.89 -5.13 3.13
C GLY A 323 21.70 -4.59 1.70
N ASN A 324 20.50 -4.70 1.11
CA ASN A 324 20.19 -4.10 -0.19
C ASN A 324 18.77 -3.52 -0.23
N ASN A 325 18.69 -2.19 -0.15
CA ASN A 325 17.46 -1.42 -0.18
C ASN A 325 17.16 -0.79 -1.56
N THR A 326 17.81 -1.21 -2.64
CA THR A 326 17.58 -0.63 -3.98
C THR A 326 16.11 -0.74 -4.43
N ALA A 327 15.41 -1.80 -4.04
CA ALA A 327 13.99 -1.98 -4.31
C ALA A 327 13.09 -0.93 -3.63
N ALA A 328 13.57 -0.25 -2.58
CA ALA A 328 12.81 0.80 -1.88
C ALA A 328 12.45 1.96 -2.81
N GLY A 329 13.30 2.27 -3.80
CA GLY A 329 13.06 3.33 -4.79
C GLY A 329 12.23 2.92 -6.01
N PHE A 330 11.93 1.63 -6.19
CA PHE A 330 11.23 1.13 -7.37
C PHE A 330 9.71 1.25 -7.21
N PHE A 331 9.02 1.74 -8.25
CA PHE A 331 7.56 1.86 -8.30
C PHE A 331 7.09 1.49 -9.69
N PHE A 332 6.16 0.53 -9.83
CA PHE A 332 5.62 0.17 -11.13
C PHE A 332 4.90 1.35 -11.80
N THR A 333 4.34 2.28 -11.04
CA THR A 333 3.74 3.52 -11.54
C THR A 333 4.74 4.50 -12.15
N GLY A 334 6.05 4.34 -11.88
CA GLY A 334 7.12 5.13 -12.50
C GLY A 334 7.75 4.47 -13.72
N GLU A 335 7.52 3.16 -13.88
CA GLU A 335 8.03 2.38 -14.99
C GLU A 335 7.09 2.45 -16.20
N LYS A 336 7.66 2.28 -17.40
CA LYS A 336 6.92 2.37 -18.65
C LYS A 336 6.12 1.07 -18.88
N ASN A 337 4.85 1.21 -19.27
CA ASN A 337 3.95 0.12 -19.66
C ASN A 337 3.59 -0.90 -18.57
N THR A 338 3.97 -0.68 -17.31
CA THR A 338 3.82 -1.64 -16.19
C THR A 338 2.52 -1.44 -15.38
N THR A 339 1.77 -0.39 -15.68
CA THR A 339 0.48 -0.05 -15.05
C THR A 339 -0.58 0.34 -16.07
N ASP A 340 -0.39 -0.06 -17.34
CA ASP A 340 -1.34 0.26 -18.41
C ASP A 340 -2.72 -0.34 -18.11
N ASN A 341 -3.75 0.47 -18.25
CA ASN A 341 -5.15 0.14 -17.88
C ASN A 341 -5.32 -0.25 -16.40
N GLN A 342 -4.35 -0.02 -15.52
CA GLN A 342 -4.55 -0.05 -14.07
C GLN A 342 -5.22 1.23 -13.60
N THR A 343 -5.87 1.14 -12.43
CA THR A 343 -6.39 2.32 -11.73
C THR A 343 -5.40 2.67 -10.64
N VAL A 344 -4.73 3.80 -10.83
CA VAL A 344 -3.67 4.32 -9.96
C VAL A 344 -3.95 5.80 -9.70
N SER A 345 -3.55 6.34 -8.54
CA SER A 345 -3.66 7.77 -8.26
C SER A 345 -2.94 8.62 -9.30
N SER A 346 -3.56 9.76 -9.63
CA SER A 346 -2.95 10.79 -10.49
C SER A 346 -1.84 11.58 -9.82
N ASP A 347 -1.80 11.60 -8.48
CA ASP A 347 -0.77 12.25 -7.68
C ASP A 347 -0.20 11.26 -6.66
N ASN A 348 0.49 10.25 -7.17
CA ASN A 348 1.16 9.22 -6.38
C ASN A 348 2.58 9.63 -5.96
N GLY A 349 3.06 10.83 -6.32
CA GLY A 349 4.43 11.27 -6.07
C GLY A 349 5.51 10.49 -6.85
N VAL A 350 5.13 9.68 -7.84
CA VAL A 350 6.09 8.93 -8.65
C VAL A 350 6.28 9.64 -9.97
N GLY A 351 7.50 10.12 -10.23
CA GLY A 351 7.83 10.75 -11.51
C GLY A 351 7.95 9.71 -12.62
N GLY A 352 7.07 9.78 -13.62
CA GLY A 352 7.17 8.97 -14.83
C GLY A 352 8.22 9.51 -15.81
N SER A 353 8.67 8.66 -16.74
CA SER A 353 9.39 9.11 -17.94
C SER A 353 8.41 9.93 -18.81
N GLU A 354 8.79 11.17 -19.16
CA GLU A 354 7.94 12.22 -19.78
C GLU A 354 7.42 11.93 -21.22
N GLU A 355 7.20 10.69 -21.63
CA GLU A 355 6.77 10.35 -23.01
C GLU A 355 5.41 9.64 -23.14
N ASN A 356 4.55 9.64 -22.13
CA ASN A 356 3.22 9.04 -22.27
C ASN A 356 2.12 10.06 -22.62
N GLY A 357 1.84 10.13 -23.93
CA GLY A 357 0.56 10.59 -24.47
C GLY A 357 -0.58 9.67 -24.05
N SER A 358 -1.08 9.86 -22.84
CA SER A 358 -2.39 9.38 -22.43
C SER A 358 -3.43 10.42 -22.87
N THR A 359 -4.26 10.07 -23.86
CA THR A 359 -5.51 10.79 -24.12
C THR A 359 -6.40 10.69 -22.90
N SER A 360 -6.34 11.71 -22.06
CA SER A 360 -7.40 12.12 -21.13
C SER A 360 -8.75 12.06 -21.86
N ARG A 361 -9.48 10.97 -21.67
CA ARG A 361 -10.94 11.00 -21.82
C ARG A 361 -11.47 11.46 -20.48
N GLY A 362 -11.62 12.78 -20.36
CA GLY A 362 -12.31 13.39 -19.23
C GLY A 362 -13.65 12.71 -19.00
N ALA A 363 -13.84 12.18 -17.79
CA ALA A 363 -15.16 11.81 -17.32
C ALA A 363 -16.00 13.09 -17.15
N PRO A 364 -17.28 13.09 -17.55
CA PRO A 364 -18.12 14.27 -17.44
C PRO A 364 -18.37 14.58 -15.97
N SER A 365 -18.03 15.81 -15.57
CA SER A 365 -18.45 16.41 -14.31
C SER A 365 -19.97 16.40 -14.22
N GLN A 366 -20.53 15.57 -13.36
CA GLN A 366 -21.84 15.83 -12.77
C GLN A 366 -21.69 15.75 -11.26
N GLY A 367 -21.74 16.94 -10.64
CA GLY A 367 -21.78 17.08 -9.21
C GLY A 367 -23.10 16.53 -8.67
N LEU A 368 -23.00 15.60 -7.74
CA LEU A 368 -23.96 15.43 -6.68
C LEU A 368 -23.17 15.36 -5.37
N TRP A 369 -23.12 16.49 -4.68
CA TRP A 369 -22.71 16.53 -3.28
C TRP A 369 -23.78 15.80 -2.46
N LEU A 370 -23.50 14.60 -2.01
CA LEU A 370 -24.26 13.93 -0.96
C LEU A 370 -23.45 14.01 0.32
N LEU A 371 -23.84 14.99 1.16
CA LEU A 371 -23.51 15.04 2.58
C LEU A 371 -23.96 13.73 3.24
N TRP A 372 -23.02 12.87 3.62
CA TRP A 372 -23.27 11.85 4.62
C TRP A 372 -22.84 12.40 5.98
N ALA A 373 -23.82 12.99 6.67
CA ALA A 373 -23.74 13.24 8.09
C ALA A 373 -24.58 12.16 8.81
N LEU A 374 -23.93 11.50 9.77
CA LEU A 374 -24.52 10.76 10.90
C LEU A 374 -25.37 9.53 10.60
N THR A 375 -24.77 8.35 10.82
CA THR A 375 -25.20 7.42 11.89
C THR A 375 -24.00 6.58 12.37
N ALA A 376 -23.23 7.11 13.32
CA ALA A 376 -22.43 6.31 14.24
C ALA A 376 -22.80 6.75 15.66
N ALA A 377 -24.02 6.38 16.07
CA ALA A 377 -24.49 6.47 17.43
C ALA A 377 -25.35 5.24 17.71
N GLY A 378 -24.94 4.46 18.73
CA GLY A 378 -25.43 3.12 19.05
C GLY A 378 -24.64 2.11 18.21
N TRP A 379 -23.74 1.30 18.76
CA TRP A 379 -23.96 0.41 19.89
C TRP A 379 -22.89 0.57 20.97
N MET A 380 -23.18 1.42 21.96
CA MET A 380 -22.88 1.06 23.34
C MET A 380 -23.99 0.10 23.76
N LEU A 381 -23.66 -1.17 23.97
CA LEU A 381 -24.31 -2.12 24.89
C LEU A 381 -23.66 -3.49 24.68
N GLY A 382 -22.79 -3.90 25.59
CA GLY A 382 -22.27 -5.27 25.58
C GLY A 382 -20.96 -5.50 26.34
N LEU A 383 -20.89 -5.06 27.60
CA LEU A 383 -19.94 -5.45 28.67
C LEU A 383 -18.44 -5.21 28.45
#